data_AF-A0A7C4UXK2-F1
#
_entry.id   AF-A0A7C4UXK2-F1
#
_cell.length_a   1.000
_cell.length_b   1.000
_cell.length_c   1.000
_cell.angle_alpha   90.00
_cell.angle_beta   90.00
_cell.angle_gamma   90.00
#
_symmetry.space_group_name_H-M   'P 1'
#
loop_
_entity.id
_entity.type
_entity.pdbx_description
1 polymer ?
#
loop_
_entity_poly.entity_id
_entity_poly.type
_entity_poly.pdbx_seq_one_letter_code
_entity_poly.pdbx_strand_id
1 'polypeptide(L)'
;MYSILAMTEQGAESGLSGGEKLALGGLFAGLAFFWLLVMVLALVFFIFWITMIIDAAQRPEKDFKKIGSGEKSLWIIILIVSMFFGMGWLAAILYYIIIKKKVKK
;
A
#
# COMPACT_ATOMS: atom_id res chain seq x y z
N MET A 1 -0.62 -51.30 31.90
CA MET A 1 0.39 -50.89 30.89
C MET A 1 -0.26 -50.18 29.70
N TYR A 2 -1.35 -50.69 29.13
CA TYR A 2 -2.09 -50.02 28.04
C TYR A 2 -2.70 -48.65 28.39
N SER A 3 -3.13 -48.43 29.64
CA SER A 3 -3.73 -47.13 30.03
C SER A 3 -2.73 -45.97 30.06
N ILE A 4 -1.45 -46.24 30.32
CA ILE A 4 -0.41 -45.20 30.40
C ILE A 4 0.04 -44.76 29.00
N LEU A 5 0.08 -45.70 28.04
CA LEU A 5 0.36 -45.38 26.64
C LEU A 5 -0.75 -44.50 26.02
N ALA A 6 -2.02 -44.80 26.28
CA ALA A 6 -3.14 -43.98 25.80
C ALA A 6 -3.15 -42.55 26.39
N MET A 7 -2.72 -42.38 27.63
CA MET A 7 -2.60 -41.06 28.27
C MET A 7 -1.41 -40.24 27.74
N THR A 8 -0.36 -40.92 27.26
CA THR A 8 0.85 -40.25 26.74
C THR A 8 0.66 -39.78 25.30
N GLU A 9 -0.08 -40.50 24.46
CA GLU A 9 -0.45 -40.04 23.11
C GLU A 9 -1.40 -38.83 23.14
N GLN A 10 -2.37 -38.80 24.06
CA GLN A 10 -3.27 -37.65 24.21
C GLN A 10 -2.56 -36.38 24.69
N GLY A 11 -1.45 -36.51 25.42
CA GLY A 11 -0.62 -35.38 25.85
C GLY A 11 0.24 -34.78 24.73
N ALA A 12 0.47 -35.51 23.63
CA ALA A 12 1.32 -35.07 22.53
C ALA A 12 0.57 -34.24 21.46
N GLU A 13 -0.75 -34.38 21.33
CA GLU A 13 -1.50 -33.78 20.21
C GLU A 13 -2.27 -32.48 20.49
N SER A 14 -2.35 -31.98 21.72
CA SER A 14 -3.13 -30.75 21.96
C SER A 14 -2.67 -29.91 23.14
N GLY A 15 -1.70 -29.04 22.91
CA GLY A 15 -1.44 -27.88 23.78
C GLY A 15 -2.43 -26.73 23.60
N LEU A 16 -3.39 -26.82 22.67
CA LEU A 16 -4.44 -25.83 22.46
C LEU A 16 -5.82 -26.51 22.40
N SER A 17 -6.76 -26.03 23.22
CA SER A 17 -8.16 -26.44 23.18
C SER A 17 -8.81 -26.05 21.84
N GLY A 18 -9.85 -26.78 21.42
CA GLY A 18 -10.54 -26.51 20.15
C GLY A 18 -11.05 -25.07 20.02
N GLY A 19 -11.42 -24.42 21.13
CA GLY A 19 -11.83 -23.01 21.16
C GLY A 19 -10.68 -22.05 20.83
N GLU A 20 -9.46 -22.33 21.28
CA GLU A 20 -8.28 -21.51 20.99
C GLU A 20 -7.82 -21.66 19.53
N LYS A 21 -7.94 -22.87 18.95
CA LYS A 21 -7.67 -23.10 17.53
C LYS A 21 -8.66 -22.34 16.63
N LEU A 22 -9.93 -22.27 17.01
CA LEU A 22 -10.95 -21.50 16.30
C LEU A 22 -10.73 -19.99 16.44
N ALA A 23 -10.37 -19.51 17.65
CA ALA A 23 -10.07 -18.11 17.89
C ALA A 23 -8.84 -17.64 17.08
N LEU A 24 -7.76 -18.43 17.06
CA LEU A 24 -6.58 -18.14 16.26
C LEU A 24 -6.89 -18.21 14.76
N GLY A 25 -7.63 -19.23 14.30
CA GLY A 25 -8.04 -19.36 12.91
C GLY A 25 -8.87 -18.17 12.42
N GLY A 26 -9.79 -17.67 13.24
CA GLY A 26 -10.58 -16.46 12.94
C GLY A 26 -9.74 -15.20 12.85
N LEU A 27 -8.75 -15.04 13.74
CA LEU A 27 -7.78 -13.94 13.69
C LEU A 27 -6.94 -13.95 12.41
N PHE A 28 -6.41 -15.11 12.02
CA PHE A 28 -5.62 -15.23 10.79
C PHE A 28 -6.46 -14.99 9.53
N ALA A 29 -7.70 -15.50 9.49
CA ALA A 29 -8.61 -15.25 8.38
C ALA A 29 -8.98 -13.76 8.27
N GLY A 30 -9.28 -13.11 9.41
CA GLY A 30 -9.57 -11.67 9.46
C GLY A 30 -8.38 -10.82 9.05
N LEU A 31 -7.18 -11.14 9.55
CA LEU A 31 -5.95 -10.43 9.20
C LEU A 31 -5.59 -10.62 7.72
N ALA A 32 -5.75 -11.82 7.17
CA ALA A 32 -5.51 -12.09 5.76
C ALA A 32 -6.46 -11.30 4.85
N PHE A 33 -7.75 -11.22 5.21
CA PHE A 33 -8.71 -10.42 4.47
C PHE A 33 -8.39 -8.92 4.54
N PHE A 34 -8.05 -8.41 5.72
CA PHE A 34 -7.62 -7.02 5.88
C PHE A 34 -6.35 -6.71 5.07
N TRP A 35 -5.37 -7.62 5.09
CA TRP A 35 -4.14 -7.47 4.32
C TRP A 35 -4.39 -7.44 2.81
N LEU A 36 -5.29 -8.28 2.31
CA LEU A 36 -5.72 -8.27 0.92
C LEU A 36 -6.33 -6.91 0.54
N LEU A 37 -7.19 -6.34 1.40
CA LEU A 37 -7.78 -5.01 1.21
C LEU A 37 -6.72 -3.92 1.13
N VAL A 38 -5.75 -3.92 2.05
CA VAL A 38 -4.63 -2.97 2.06
C VAL A 38 -3.79 -3.10 0.79
N MET A 39 -3.51 -4.32 0.34
CA MET A 39 -2.75 -4.57 -0.90
C MET A 39 -3.47 -4.05 -2.14
N VAL A 40 -4.79 -4.28 -2.25
CA VAL A 40 -5.60 -3.73 -3.35
C VAL A 40 -5.57 -2.20 -3.33
N LEU A 41 -5.73 -1.59 -2.14
CA LEU A 41 -5.68 -0.14 -2.00
C LEU A 41 -4.30 0.42 -2.39
N ALA A 42 -3.23 -0.21 -1.91
CA ALA A 42 -1.85 0.13 -2.25
C ALA A 42 -1.61 0.05 -3.77
N LEU A 43 -2.15 -0.98 -4.43
CA LEU A 43 -2.05 -1.13 -5.88
C LEU A 43 -2.74 0.02 -6.62
N VAL A 44 -3.94 0.42 -6.20
CA VAL A 44 -4.68 1.55 -6.80
C VAL A 44 -3.89 2.85 -6.63
N PHE A 45 -3.35 3.10 -5.43
CA PHE A 45 -2.49 4.27 -5.20
C PHE A 45 -1.20 4.24 -6.01
N PHE A 46 -0.62 3.05 -6.20
CA PHE A 46 0.58 2.87 -7.00
C PHE A 46 0.31 3.18 -8.48
N ILE A 47 -0.79 2.67 -9.03
CA ILE A 47 -1.23 2.99 -10.40
C ILE A 47 -1.45 4.50 -10.52
N PHE A 48 -2.15 5.13 -9.57
CA PHE A 48 -2.38 6.56 -9.56
C PHE A 48 -1.06 7.35 -9.58
N TRP A 49 -0.09 6.98 -8.74
CA TRP A 49 1.22 7.61 -8.71
C TRP A 49 1.97 7.48 -10.05
N ILE A 50 1.97 6.29 -10.67
CA ILE A 50 2.55 6.08 -12.01
C ILE A 50 1.90 7.01 -13.04
N THR A 51 0.57 7.15 -13.02
CA THR A 51 -0.11 8.04 -13.98
C THR A 51 0.28 9.51 -13.81
N MET A 52 0.60 9.96 -12.60
CA MET A 52 1.09 11.33 -12.37
C MET A 52 2.50 11.53 -12.91
N ILE A 53 3.37 10.52 -12.82
CA ILE A 53 4.70 10.56 -13.43
C ILE A 53 4.60 10.61 -14.95
N ILE A 54 3.75 9.78 -15.55
CA ILE A 54 3.53 9.78 -17.01
C ILE A 54 2.97 11.14 -17.46
N ASP A 55 1.98 11.68 -16.75
CA ASP A 55 1.42 13.02 -17.03
C ASP A 55 2.51 14.10 -16.93
N ALA A 56 3.36 14.05 -15.90
CA ALA A 56 4.49 14.97 -15.77
C ALA A 56 5.51 14.84 -16.90
N ALA A 57 5.82 13.60 -17.31
CA ALA A 57 6.77 13.30 -18.37
C ALA A 57 6.26 13.70 -19.76
N GLN A 58 4.96 13.59 -20.02
CA GLN A 58 4.35 13.97 -21.30
C GLN A 58 4.09 15.47 -21.43
N ARG A 59 3.92 16.19 -20.31
CA ARG A 59 3.68 17.64 -20.35
C ARG A 59 4.91 18.42 -20.84
N PRO A 60 4.71 19.44 -21.68
CA PRO A 60 5.76 20.36 -22.08
C PRO A 60 6.18 21.24 -20.90
N GLU A 61 7.48 21.56 -20.82
CA GLU A 61 8.06 22.36 -19.74
C GLU A 61 7.43 23.77 -19.62
N LYS A 62 6.89 24.28 -20.73
CA LYS A 62 6.19 25.57 -20.83
C LYS A 62 4.99 25.65 -19.87
N ASP A 63 4.28 24.53 -19.64
CA ASP A 63 3.11 24.49 -18.77
C ASP A 63 3.50 24.67 -17.28
N PHE A 64 4.66 24.12 -16.90
CA PHE A 64 5.21 24.25 -15.55
C PHE A 64 5.68 25.69 -15.29
N LYS A 65 6.30 26.33 -16.29
CA LYS A 65 6.71 27.74 -16.22
C LYS A 65 5.51 28.69 -16.16
N LYS A 66 4.43 28.41 -16.90
CA LYS A 66 3.20 29.22 -16.92
C LYS A 66 2.52 29.31 -15.54
N ILE A 67 2.61 28.26 -14.71
CA ILE A 67 2.00 28.23 -13.38
C ILE A 67 2.94 28.78 -12.29
N GLY A 68 4.20 29.09 -12.62
CA GLY A 68 5.21 29.48 -11.64
C GLY A 68 5.56 28.35 -10.67
N SER A 69 5.28 27.09 -11.05
CA SER A 69 5.49 25.91 -10.20
C SER A 69 6.92 25.36 -10.28
N GLY A 70 7.88 26.10 -10.86
CA GLY A 70 9.25 25.64 -11.06
C GLY A 70 9.44 24.78 -12.31
N GLU A 71 10.54 24.01 -12.35
CA GLU A 71 10.91 23.16 -13.48
C GLU A 71 10.22 21.80 -13.45
N LYS A 72 9.97 21.23 -14.63
CA LYS A 72 9.42 19.88 -14.80
C LYS A 72 10.23 18.82 -14.04
N SER A 73 11.56 18.90 -14.14
CA SER A 73 12.49 17.95 -13.51
C SER A 73 12.31 17.91 -12.00
N LEU A 74 12.06 19.06 -11.37
CA LEU A 74 11.85 19.17 -9.93
C LEU A 74 10.61 18.37 -9.49
N TRP A 75 9.50 18.47 -10.23
CA TRP A 75 8.28 17.71 -9.92
C TRP A 75 8.45 16.21 -10.11
N ILE A 76 9.17 15.79 -11.15
CA ILE A 76 9.48 14.38 -11.37
C ILE A 76 10.35 13.85 -10.23
N ILE A 77 11.37 14.62 -9.81
CA ILE A 77 12.22 14.25 -8.66
C ILE A 77 11.39 14.15 -7.38
N ILE A 78 10.50 15.11 -7.09
CA ILE A 78 9.61 15.03 -5.92
C ILE A 78 8.75 13.77 -5.97
N LEU A 79 8.14 13.46 -7.12
CA LEU A 79 7.31 12.26 -7.26
C LEU A 79 8.11 10.97 -7.05
N ILE A 80 9.34 10.90 -7.57
CA ILE A 80 10.22 9.74 -7.40
C ILE A 80 10.68 9.62 -5.95
N VAL A 81 11.26 10.69 -5.39
CA VAL A 81 11.81 10.68 -4.02
C VAL A 81 10.72 10.40 -3.00
N SER A 82 9.56 11.04 -3.11
CA SER A 82 8.45 10.81 -2.18
C SER A 82 7.99 9.35 -2.10
N MET A 83 8.09 8.58 -3.19
CA MET A 83 7.79 7.15 -3.17
C MET A 83 8.75 6.36 -2.26
N PHE A 84 10.05 6.66 -2.31
CA PHE A 84 11.04 6.01 -1.45
C PHE A 84 10.85 6.30 0.05
N PHE A 85 10.27 7.46 0.38
CA PHE A 85 9.93 7.82 1.76
C PHE A 85 8.54 7.34 2.21
N GLY A 86 7.83 6.55 1.38
CA GLY A 86 6.46 6.11 1.67
C GLY A 86 5.40 7.21 1.56
N MET A 87 5.77 8.38 1.06
CA MET A 87 4.92 9.56 0.87
C MET A 87 4.49 9.77 -0.59
N GLY A 88 4.66 8.75 -1.45
CA GLY A 88 4.34 8.85 -2.89
C GLY A 88 2.89 9.25 -3.15
N TRP A 89 1.95 8.81 -2.31
CA TRP A 89 0.54 9.18 -2.38
C TRP A 89 0.33 10.68 -2.13
N LEU A 90 1.04 11.28 -1.17
CA LEU A 90 0.93 12.70 -0.83
C LEU A 90 1.48 13.57 -1.97
N ALA A 91 2.63 13.20 -2.52
CA ALA A 91 3.20 13.91 -3.66
C ALA A 91 2.33 13.81 -4.92
N ALA A 92 1.72 12.65 -5.17
CA ALA A 92 0.78 12.48 -6.28
C ALA A 92 -0.45 13.39 -6.13
N ILE A 93 -1.00 13.53 -4.92
CA ILE A 93 -2.11 14.46 -4.63
C ILE A 93 -1.68 15.92 -4.85
N LEU A 94 -0.53 16.31 -4.31
CA LEU A 94 -0.01 17.67 -4.48
C LEU A 94 0.22 18.01 -5.96
N TYR A 95 0.82 17.08 -6.72
CA TYR A 95 0.99 17.22 -8.16
C TYR A 95 -0.35 17.39 -8.88
N TYR A 96 -1.34 16.57 -8.54
CA TYR A 96 -2.67 16.65 -9.14
C TYR A 96 -3.35 18.01 -8.91
N ILE A 97 -3.28 18.54 -7.69
CA ILE A 97 -3.93 19.82 -7.33
C ILE A 97 -3.17 21.01 -7.91
N ILE A 98 -1.84 21.00 -7.89
CA ILE A 98 -1.02 22.16 -8.26
C ILE A 98 -0.80 22.21 -9.77
N ILE A 99 -0.45 21.09 -10.40
CA ILE A 99 -0.13 21.05 -11.82
C ILE A 99 -1.39 20.72 -12.61
N LYS A 100 -1.95 19.52 -12.44
CA LYS A 100 -3.00 19.02 -13.33
C LYS A 100 -4.28 19.86 -13.29
N LYS A 101 -4.67 20.38 -12.12
CA LYS A 101 -5.85 21.24 -11.96
C LYS A 101 -5.62 22.69 -12.40
N LYS A 102 -4.41 23.25 -12.24
CA LYS A 102 -4.13 24.64 -12.65
C LYS A 102 -3.80 24.79 -14.14
N VAL A 103 -3.25 23.78 -14.81
CA VAL A 103 -3.04 23.82 -16.27
C VAL A 103 -4.38 23.75 -17.03
N LYS A 104 -5.39 23.07 -16.46
CA LYS A 104 -6.70 22.87 -17.10
C LYS A 104 -7.62 24.11 -17.04
N LYS A 105 -7.21 25.20 -16.38
CA LYS A 105 -7.91 26.49 -16.39
C LYS A 105 -7.21 27.45 -17.33
#